data_AF-A0A1Q6XIS2-F1
#
_entry.id   AF-A0A1Q6XIS2-F1
#
_cell.length_a   1.000
_cell.length_b   1.000
_cell.length_c   1.000
_cell.angle_alpha   90.00
_cell.angle_beta   90.00
_cell.angle_gamma   90.00
#
_symmetry.space_group_name_H-M   'P 1'
#
loop_
_entity.id
_entity.type
_entity.pdbx_description
1 polymer ?
#
loop_
_entity_poly.entity_id
_entity_poly.type
_entity_poly.pdbx_seq_one_letter_code
_entity_poly.pdbx_strand_id
1 'polypeptide(L)'
;MSCDEEFDLDRLARDSLHFRRRELELASGEELRIDARAWRDAIAFVESGEVELECSAGERSRFAVGAVLCFRPPVRFLRNSGDEPARLITISRRTRERTKRSG
;
A
#
# COMPACT_ATOMS: atom_id res chain seq x y z
N MET A 1 -5.83 -30.19 -15.90
CA MET A 1 -5.22 -29.57 -14.71
C MET A 1 -5.28 -28.08 -14.94
N SER A 2 -6.20 -27.37 -14.28
CA SER A 2 -6.26 -25.91 -14.39
C SER A 2 -5.23 -25.36 -13.40
N CYS A 3 -4.21 -24.69 -13.91
CA CYS A 3 -3.25 -23.94 -13.11
C CYS A 3 -3.68 -22.48 -12.94
N ASP A 4 -4.93 -22.15 -13.27
CA ASP A 4 -5.50 -20.81 -13.13
C ASP A 4 -6.19 -20.64 -11.77
N GLU A 5 -5.58 -21.15 -10.69
CA GLU A 5 -5.87 -20.59 -9.37
C GLU A 5 -5.07 -19.30 -9.26
N GLU A 6 -5.62 -18.24 -9.87
CA GLU A 6 -5.18 -16.88 -9.61
C GLU A 6 -5.15 -16.67 -8.10
N PHE A 7 -4.03 -16.13 -7.61
CA PHE A 7 -3.81 -15.99 -6.19
C PHE A 7 -4.84 -15.01 -5.60
N ASP A 8 -5.85 -15.52 -4.91
CA ASP A 8 -6.91 -14.72 -4.29
C ASP A 8 -6.33 -13.91 -3.11
N LEU A 9 -5.82 -12.72 -3.43
CA LEU A 9 -5.25 -11.76 -2.49
C LEU A 9 -6.26 -11.34 -1.43
N ASP A 10 -7.55 -11.27 -1.79
CA ASP A 10 -8.63 -10.91 -0.90
C ASP A 10 -8.86 -12.00 0.15
N ARG A 11 -8.88 -13.26 -0.27
CA ARG A 11 -8.95 -14.41 0.63
C ARG A 11 -7.70 -14.52 1.50
N LEU A 12 -6.50 -14.42 0.92
CA LEU A 12 -5.25 -14.46 1.70
C LEU A 12 -5.31 -13.42 2.83
N ALA A 13 -5.66 -12.18 2.51
CA ALA A 13 -5.57 -11.11 3.49
C ALA A 13 -6.73 -11.09 4.49
N ARG A 14 -7.91 -11.63 4.14
CA ARG A 14 -9.06 -11.78 5.03
C ARG A 14 -8.83 -12.87 6.07
N ASP A 15 -8.35 -14.03 5.60
CA ASP A 15 -8.24 -15.23 6.44
C ASP A 15 -6.88 -15.30 7.16
N SER A 16 -5.91 -14.46 6.77
CA SER A 16 -4.59 -14.45 7.41
C SER A 16 -4.58 -13.74 8.77
N LEU A 17 -4.05 -14.45 9.77
CA LEU A 17 -3.65 -13.88 11.05
C LEU A 17 -2.31 -13.11 10.99
N HIS A 18 -1.58 -13.23 9.88
CA HIS A 18 -0.24 -12.68 9.71
C HIS A 18 -0.19 -11.47 8.79
N PHE A 19 -1.18 -11.32 7.90
CA PHE A 19 -1.25 -10.23 6.94
C PHE A 19 -2.52 -9.41 7.13
N ARG A 20 -2.47 -8.16 6.70
CA ARG A 20 -3.61 -7.23 6.68
C ARG A 20 -3.68 -6.58 5.31
N ARG A 21 -4.87 -6.62 4.71
CA ARG A 21 -5.25 -5.81 3.56
C ARG A 21 -5.82 -4.47 4.02
N ARG A 22 -5.48 -3.40 3.31
CA ARG A 22 -6.15 -2.10 3.40
C ARG A 22 -6.41 -1.61 1.99
N GLU A 23 -7.61 -1.13 1.76
CA GLU A 23 -7.92 -0.31 0.60
C GLU A 23 -7.64 1.15 0.96
N LEU A 24 -6.99 1.85 0.06
CA LEU A 24 -6.77 3.28 0.13
C LEU A 24 -7.33 3.90 -1.14
N GLU A 25 -8.16 4.90 -0.98
CA GLU A 25 -8.60 5.77 -2.07
C GLU A 25 -8.02 7.16 -1.82
N LEU A 26 -7.50 7.79 -2.88
CA LEU A 26 -7.06 9.16 -2.89
C LEU A 26 -7.89 9.92 -3.94
N ALA A 27 -8.67 10.90 -3.50
CA ALA A 27 -9.37 11.79 -4.42
C ALA A 27 -8.38 12.58 -5.29
N SER A 28 -8.85 13.15 -6.39
CA SER A 28 -8.03 14.03 -7.22
C SER A 28 -7.45 15.18 -6.37
N GLY A 29 -6.14 15.38 -6.47
CA GLY A 29 -5.40 16.38 -5.69
C GLY A 29 -5.12 16.00 -4.23
N GLU A 30 -5.59 14.84 -3.75
CA GLU A 30 -5.38 14.41 -2.37
C GLU A 30 -3.93 13.94 -2.15
N GLU A 31 -3.42 14.25 -0.96
CA GLU A 31 -2.11 13.82 -0.48
C GLU A 31 -2.26 13.10 0.86
N LEU A 32 -1.66 11.91 0.93
CA LEU A 32 -1.53 11.14 2.16
C LEU A 32 -0.08 11.13 2.62
N ARG A 33 0.14 11.59 3.85
CA ARG A 33 1.42 11.41 4.54
C ARG A 33 1.58 9.95 4.98
N ILE A 34 2.68 9.34 4.57
CA ILE A 34 2.99 7.96 4.91
C ILE A 34 3.69 7.90 6.27
N ASP A 35 3.05 7.26 7.24
CA ASP A 35 3.73 6.81 8.45
C ASP A 35 4.59 5.58 8.13
N ALA A 36 5.91 5.78 8.14
CA ALA A 36 6.89 4.74 7.87
C ALA A 36 6.73 3.49 8.75
N ARG A 37 6.15 3.59 9.96
CA ARG A 37 5.89 2.42 10.81
C ARG A 37 4.65 1.65 10.36
N ALA A 38 3.56 2.35 10.06
CA ALA A 38 2.30 1.74 9.64
C ALA A 38 2.35 1.09 8.25
N TRP A 39 3.26 1.56 7.39
CA TRP A 39 3.45 1.11 6.01
C TRP A 39 4.71 0.27 5.80
N ARG A 40 5.48 0.02 6.87
CA ARG A 40 6.65 -0.86 6.79
C ARG A 40 6.21 -2.23 6.30
N ASP A 41 6.92 -2.75 5.30
CA ASP A 41 6.65 -4.06 4.72
C ASP A 41 5.31 -4.14 3.97
N ALA A 42 4.73 -3.00 3.57
CA ALA A 42 3.57 -2.98 2.71
C ALA A 42 3.98 -3.17 1.25
N ILE A 43 3.25 -4.04 0.56
CA ILE A 43 3.22 -4.13 -0.90
C ILE A 43 1.89 -3.50 -1.31
N ALA A 44 1.93 -2.51 -2.20
CA ALA A 44 0.73 -1.90 -2.75
C ALA A 44 0.57 -2.19 -4.23
N PHE A 45 -0.67 -2.28 -4.66
CA PHE A 45 -1.11 -2.50 -6.02
C PHE A 45 -1.99 -1.33 -6.41
N VAL A 46 -1.69 -0.66 -7.52
CA VAL A 46 -2.54 0.41 -8.05
C VAL A 46 -3.67 -0.24 -8.86
N GLU A 47 -4.89 -0.16 -8.35
CA GLU A 47 -6.06 -0.77 -9.00
C GLU A 47 -6.73 0.16 -10.01
N SER A 48 -6.72 1.47 -9.74
CA SER A 48 -7.31 2.48 -10.63
C SER A 48 -6.59 3.81 -10.47
N GLY A 49 -6.65 4.64 -11.51
CA GLY A 49 -6.02 5.97 -11.53
C GLY A 49 -4.49 5.91 -11.54
N GLU A 50 -3.87 7.00 -11.11
CA GLU A 50 -2.42 7.14 -11.02
C GLU A 50 -2.04 7.73 -9.66
N VAL A 51 -0.88 7.32 -9.14
CA VAL A 51 -0.33 7.87 -7.90
C VAL A 51 1.09 8.34 -8.09
N GLU A 52 1.42 9.45 -7.46
CA GLU A 52 2.78 9.96 -7.34
C GLU A 52 3.31 9.67 -5.94
N LEU A 53 4.47 9.04 -5.88
CA LEU A 53 5.18 8.74 -4.65
C LEU A 53 6.34 9.72 -4.49
N GLU A 54 6.46 10.33 -3.31
CA GLU A 54 7.60 11.18 -2.96
C GLU A 54 8.47 10.51 -1.88
N CYS A 55 9.76 10.35 -2.19
CA CYS A 55 10.78 9.89 -1.27
C CYS A 55 11.34 11.03 -0.41
N SER A 56 12.04 10.71 0.68
CA SER A 56 12.52 11.75 1.61
C SER A 56 13.61 12.65 1.06
N ALA A 57 14.28 12.25 -0.02
CA ALA A 57 15.22 13.11 -0.74
C ALA A 57 14.51 13.99 -1.79
N GLY A 58 13.18 13.91 -1.87
CA GLY A 58 12.33 14.78 -2.69
C GLY A 58 12.06 14.24 -4.09
N GLU A 59 12.64 13.09 -4.46
CA GLU A 59 12.37 12.45 -5.74
C GLU A 59 10.91 12.01 -5.82
N ARG A 60 10.32 12.22 -6.99
CA ARG A 60 8.94 11.87 -7.29
C ARG A 60 8.88 10.86 -8.42
N SER A 61 8.02 9.87 -8.29
CA SER A 61 7.79 8.88 -9.34
C SER A 61 6.31 8.57 -9.44
N ARG A 62 5.80 8.50 -10.67
CA ARG A 62 4.40 8.22 -10.96
C ARG A 62 4.20 6.76 -11.31
N PHE A 63 3.07 6.22 -10.87
CA PHE A 63 2.71 4.82 -11.03
C PHE A 63 1.24 4.73 -11.42
N ALA A 64 0.99 4.05 -12.54
CA ALA A 64 -0.34 3.83 -13.07
C ALA A 64 -0.91 2.47 -12.63
N VAL A 65 -2.13 2.20 -13.06
CA VAL A 65 -2.84 0.92 -12.87
C VAL A 65 -1.94 -0.27 -13.22
N GLY A 66 -1.96 -1.29 -12.36
CA GLY A 66 -1.15 -2.51 -12.49
C GLY A 66 0.27 -2.39 -11.91
N ALA A 67 0.69 -1.19 -11.50
CA ALA A 67 1.97 -1.03 -10.81
C ALA A 67 1.95 -1.70 -9.43
N VAL A 68 3.09 -2.33 -9.08
CA VAL A 68 3.33 -2.94 -7.77
C VAL A 68 4.44 -2.18 -7.05
N LEU A 69 4.11 -1.65 -5.88
CA LEU A 69 4.98 -0.79 -5.07
C LEU A 69 5.41 -1.53 -3.81
N CYS A 70 6.72 -1.62 -3.59
CA CYS A 70 7.26 -2.08 -2.31
C CYS A 70 7.59 -0.87 -1.43
N PHE A 71 6.79 -0.62 -0.39
CA PHE A 71 7.06 0.46 0.56
C PHE A 71 8.17 0.04 1.53
N ARG A 72 9.42 0.31 1.12
CA ARG A 72 10.61 0.34 1.98
C ARG A 72 11.25 1.74 1.89
N PRO A 73 11.97 2.17 2.93
CA PRO A 73 12.13 3.60 3.21
C PRO A 73 12.95 4.35 2.14
N PRO A 74 12.80 5.69 2.05
CA PRO A 74 11.94 6.54 2.89
C PRO A 74 10.87 7.24 2.06
N VAL A 75 9.75 6.55 1.81
CA VAL A 75 8.55 7.17 1.24
C VAL A 75 7.92 8.12 2.26
N ARG A 76 7.62 9.36 1.86
CA ARG A 76 6.99 10.37 2.72
C ARG A 76 5.55 10.65 2.37
N PHE A 77 5.26 10.73 1.08
CA PHE A 77 3.93 11.10 0.61
C PHE A 77 3.51 10.21 -0.55
N LEU A 78 2.21 9.95 -0.57
CA LEU A 78 1.51 9.41 -1.71
C LEU A 78 0.49 10.47 -2.13
N ARG A 79 0.46 10.79 -3.41
CA ARG A 79 -0.41 11.83 -3.97
C ARG A 79 -1.18 11.29 -5.15
N ASN A 80 -2.38 11.79 -5.35
CA ASN A 80 -3.06 11.67 -6.62
C ASN A 80 -2.98 13.01 -7.35
N SER A 81 -2.12 13.08 -8.37
CA SER A 81 -1.98 14.27 -9.22
C SER A 81 -2.82 14.19 -10.50
N GLY A 82 -3.62 13.13 -10.66
CA GLY A 82 -4.55 12.99 -11.76
C GLY A 82 -5.92 13.60 -11.45
N ASP A 83 -6.77 13.65 -12.48
CA ASP A 83 -8.12 14.23 -12.40
C ASP A 83 -9.18 13.24 -11.88
N GLU A 84 -8.85 11.96 -11.82
CA GLU A 84 -9.72 10.87 -11.36
C GLU A 84 -9.22 10.28 -10.03
N PRO A 85 -10.09 9.71 -9.18
CA PRO A 85 -9.67 9.03 -7.95
C PRO A 85 -8.70 7.87 -8.23
N ALA A 86 -7.69 7.74 -7.37
CA ALA A 86 -6.72 6.66 -7.42
C ALA A 86 -6.97 5.66 -6.28
N ARG A 87 -7.05 4.37 -6.61
CA ARG A 87 -7.26 3.29 -5.62
C ARG A 87 -6.04 2.40 -5.52
N LEU A 88 -5.67 2.09 -4.29
CA LEU A 88 -4.59 1.15 -3.98
C LEU A 88 -5.09 0.06 -3.04
N ILE A 89 -4.76 -1.19 -3.36
CA ILE A 89 -4.79 -2.29 -2.41
C ILE A 89 -3.41 -2.41 -1.79
N THR A 90 -3.34 -2.49 -0.47
CA THR A 90 -2.09 -2.68 0.25
C THR A 90 -2.16 -3.94 1.07
N ILE A 91 -1.11 -4.75 1.04
CA ILE A 91 -0.94 -5.92 1.89
C ILE A 91 0.30 -5.71 2.73
N SER A 92 0.15 -5.82 4.04
CA SER A 92 1.24 -5.63 5.00
C SER A 92 1.21 -6.72 6.06
N ARG A 93 2.32 -6.89 6.77
CA ARG A 93 2.36 -7.76 7.95
C ARG A 93 1.49 -7.16 9.06
N ARG A 94 0.69 -7.98 9.73
CA ARG A 94 0.11 -7.59 11.02
C ARG A 94 1.24 -7.49 12.02
N THR A 95 1.59 -6.28 12.43
CA THR A 95 2.45 -6.08 13.59
C THR A 95 1.72 -6.65 14.78
N ARG A 96 2.23 -7.74 15.39
CA ARG A 96 1.90 -8.00 16.79
C ARG A 96 2.40 -6.77 17.53
N GLU A 97 1.50 -5.98 18.10
CA GLU A 97 1.90 -5.06 19.13
C GLU A 97 2.71 -5.89 20.12
N ARG A 98 4.01 -5.63 20.20
CA ARG A 98 4.85 -6.30 21.17
C ARG A 98 4.37 -5.72 22.49
N THR A 99 3.40 -6.38 23.12
CA THR A 99 2.86 -6.00 24.42
C THR A 99 4.07 -5.75 25.29
N LYS A 100 4.28 -4.48 25.69
CA LYS A 100 5.31 -4.17 26.67
C LYS A 100 4.91 -4.96 27.91
N ARG A 101 5.55 -6.10 28.15
CA ARG A 101 5.66 -6.62 29.50
C ARG A 101 6.57 -5.62 30.21
N SER A 102 5.97 -4.59 30.78
CA SER A 102 6.61 -3.86 31.86
C SER A 102 6.73 -4.88 33.00
N GLY A 103 7.97 -5.28 33.29
CA GLY A 103 8.31 -5.91 34.55
C GLY A 103 8.37 -4.88 35.67
#